data_AF-A0A1L8EFE9-F1
#
_entry.id   AF-A0A1L8EFE9-F1
#
_cell.length_a   1.000
_cell.length_b   1.000
_cell.length_c   1.000
_cell.angle_alpha   90.00
_cell.angle_beta   90.00
_cell.angle_gamma   90.00
#
_symmetry.space_group_name_H-M   'P 1'
#
loop_
_entity.id
_entity.type
_entity.pdbx_description
1 polymer ?
#
loop_
_entity_poly.entity_id
_entity_poly.type
_entity_poly.pdbx_seq_one_letter_code
_entity_poly.pdbx_strand_id
1 'polypeptide(L)'
;MAAISIDPLKFKASLTQNDLVKNYDETMEKMDPDSEDYDELWENFSQVVVDCISKILFETKTLNKADTEKASCLLKKYREDACFINPTFFNQWIYKFRDELLKKTELLDFWKNEMVAKELGPLWARDCDFYDEMDDPKPVEFYKQLGCEAPWLKEKDTTEKTEAQHPLNLMSNTAAGGAGISNVSGAKKSLKKITKENALEDYKNNMLAQQDINSDDEEAYKKIFGEVRDILWQLLFDEPSLTEERSKMAAGLLQEYKTDACFFAPYDYNTWIEKVRDELFKRKYFDFWKIIVKEQLGLCWAKDSDFFDDMDDPKPMAFYKSGDELMKHKKISKMNLAKGIIVP
;
A
#
# COMPACT_ATOMS: atom_id res chain seq x y z
N MET A 1 9.59 31.24 18.71
CA MET A 1 8.29 30.98 19.36
C MET A 1 8.54 30.05 20.53
N ALA A 2 7.71 30.04 21.57
CA ALA A 2 7.87 29.07 22.66
C ALA A 2 7.52 27.68 22.10
N ALA A 3 8.43 26.71 22.22
CA ALA A 3 8.17 25.32 21.83
C ALA A 3 6.93 24.82 22.58
N ILE A 4 5.90 24.41 21.85
CA ILE A 4 4.71 23.81 22.44
C ILE A 4 5.12 22.44 22.96
N SER A 5 5.32 22.31 24.27
CA SER A 5 5.57 21.02 24.91
C SER A 5 4.25 20.31 25.17
N ILE A 6 4.09 19.10 24.64
CA ILE A 6 3.00 18.21 25.03
C ILE A 6 3.25 17.77 26.46
N ASP A 7 2.27 17.98 27.35
CA ASP A 7 2.37 17.62 28.76
C ASP A 7 1.72 16.24 29.00
N PRO A 8 2.51 15.17 29.23
CA PRO A 8 1.98 13.83 29.47
C PRO A 8 1.12 13.76 30.73
N LEU A 9 1.25 14.71 31.68
CA LEU A 9 0.47 14.73 32.92
C LEU A 9 -1.02 15.04 32.68
N LYS A 10 -1.39 15.53 31.49
CA LYS A 10 -2.79 15.74 31.10
C LYS A 10 -3.50 14.44 30.70
N PHE A 11 -2.78 13.41 30.27
CA PHE A 11 -3.38 12.16 29.79
C PHE A 11 -3.19 11.06 30.82
N LYS A 12 -4.07 11.06 31.83
CA LYS A 12 -4.05 10.09 32.92
C LYS A 12 -5.23 9.13 32.81
N ALA A 13 -4.95 7.83 32.90
CA ALA A 13 -5.96 6.77 32.89
C ALA A 13 -7.03 6.92 34.00
N SER A 14 -6.74 7.65 35.08
CA SER A 14 -7.67 7.95 36.17
C SER A 14 -8.73 9.00 35.85
N LEU A 15 -8.60 9.74 34.76
CA LEU A 15 -9.54 10.78 34.36
C LEU A 15 -10.86 10.19 33.87
N THR A 16 -11.92 11.00 33.89
CA THR A 16 -13.19 10.64 33.27
C THR A 16 -13.07 10.65 31.74
N GLN A 17 -14.00 10.00 31.04
CA GLN A 17 -14.04 10.02 29.59
C GLN A 17 -14.10 11.46 29.03
N ASN A 18 -14.97 12.30 29.58
CA ASN A 18 -15.15 13.68 29.13
C ASN A 18 -13.88 14.50 29.33
N ASP A 19 -13.19 14.31 30.46
CA ASP A 19 -11.94 15.02 30.74
C ASP A 19 -10.81 14.58 29.80
N LEU A 20 -10.74 13.29 29.43
CA LEU A 20 -9.75 12.80 28.46
C LEU A 20 -9.98 13.35 27.07
N VAL A 21 -11.23 13.34 26.58
CA VAL A 21 -11.57 13.90 25.27
C VAL A 21 -11.33 15.41 25.26
N LYS A 22 -11.72 16.12 26.33
CA LYS A 22 -11.43 17.54 26.47
C LYS A 22 -9.92 17.83 26.46
N ASN A 23 -9.12 17.07 27.20
CA ASN A 23 -7.66 17.25 27.20
C ASN A 23 -7.06 16.96 25.82
N TYR A 24 -7.61 15.98 25.10
CA TYR A 24 -7.25 15.68 23.72
C TYR A 24 -7.51 16.89 22.81
N ASP A 25 -8.75 17.41 22.79
CA ASP A 25 -9.14 18.54 21.95
C ASP A 25 -8.35 19.81 22.28
N GLU A 26 -8.17 20.14 23.57
CA GLU A 26 -7.36 21.30 24.01
C GLU A 26 -5.87 21.19 23.66
N THR A 27 -5.36 19.97 23.43
CA THR A 27 -3.98 19.74 23.00
C THR A 27 -3.88 19.87 21.49
N MET A 28 -4.85 19.33 20.75
CA MET A 28 -4.98 19.50 19.30
C MET A 28 -5.10 20.97 18.88
N GLU A 29 -5.93 21.75 19.56
CA GLU A 29 -6.11 23.20 19.28
C GLU A 29 -4.84 24.02 19.45
N LYS A 30 -3.87 23.53 20.22
CA LYS A 30 -2.60 24.23 20.47
C LYS A 30 -1.52 23.86 19.49
N MET A 31 -1.67 22.77 18.74
CA MET A 31 -0.73 22.38 17.70
C MET A 31 -1.01 23.23 16.48
N ASP A 32 0.00 23.96 16.03
CA ASP A 32 -0.06 24.76 14.81
C ASP A 32 0.30 23.87 13.61
N PRO A 33 -0.65 23.56 12.70
CA PRO A 33 -0.37 22.73 11.52
C PRO A 33 0.68 23.32 10.58
N ASP A 34 0.91 24.64 10.64
CA ASP A 34 1.90 25.33 9.81
C ASP A 34 3.30 25.36 10.47
N SER A 35 3.44 24.79 11.68
CA SER A 35 4.73 24.70 12.38
C SER A 35 5.65 23.68 11.73
N GLU A 36 6.93 24.04 11.55
CA GLU A 36 7.97 23.11 11.07
C GLU A 36 8.11 21.87 11.96
N ASP A 37 7.82 22.00 13.27
CA ASP A 37 7.87 20.90 14.24
C ASP A 37 6.55 20.10 14.34
N TYR A 38 5.54 20.34 13.48
CA TYR A 38 4.20 19.77 13.63
C TYR A 38 4.19 18.24 13.62
N ASP A 39 4.95 17.61 12.73
CA ASP A 39 5.03 16.15 12.62
C ASP A 39 5.62 15.51 13.89
N GLU A 40 6.70 16.09 14.43
CA GLU A 40 7.32 15.61 15.68
C GLU A 40 6.36 15.80 16.88
N LEU A 41 5.62 16.91 16.91
CA LEU A 41 4.60 17.14 17.93
C LEU A 41 3.45 16.13 17.80
N TRP A 42 2.97 15.86 16.59
CA TRP A 42 1.92 14.88 16.34
C TRP A 42 2.34 13.46 16.77
N GLU A 43 3.58 13.04 16.47
CA GLU A 43 4.10 11.74 16.90
C GLU A 43 4.24 11.64 18.42
N ASN A 44 4.80 12.66 19.06
CA ASN A 44 4.92 12.71 20.52
C ASN A 44 3.55 12.66 21.21
N PHE A 45 2.57 13.35 20.65
CA PHE A 45 1.21 13.36 21.15
C PHE A 45 0.52 12.00 20.95
N SER A 46 0.67 11.43 19.76
CA SER A 46 0.23 10.08 19.43
C SER A 46 0.74 9.07 20.45
N GLN A 47 2.02 9.12 20.80
CA GLN A 47 2.62 8.25 21.82
C GLN A 47 1.95 8.39 23.20
N VAL A 48 1.71 9.64 23.64
CA VAL A 48 1.05 9.91 24.93
C VAL A 48 -0.38 9.36 24.95
N VAL A 49 -1.12 9.51 23.86
CA VAL A 49 -2.51 9.04 23.74
C VAL A 49 -2.58 7.51 23.77
N VAL A 50 -1.74 6.83 22.98
CA VAL A 50 -1.74 5.36 22.93
C VAL A 50 -1.25 4.72 24.23
N ASP A 51 -0.33 5.37 24.95
CA ASP A 51 0.09 4.95 26.29
C ASP A 51 -1.06 5.08 27.30
N CYS A 52 -1.86 6.14 27.21
CA CYS A 52 -3.03 6.32 28.05
C CYS A 52 -4.10 5.24 27.79
N ILE A 53 -4.38 4.95 26.51
CA ILE A 53 -5.31 3.87 26.11
C ILE A 53 -4.82 2.53 26.66
N SER A 54 -3.52 2.24 26.50
CA SER A 54 -2.90 1.01 26.98
C SER A 54 -2.99 0.88 28.51
N LYS A 55 -2.73 1.95 29.25
CA LYS A 55 -2.87 1.97 30.72
C LYS A 55 -4.29 1.69 31.18
N ILE A 56 -5.30 2.28 30.52
CA ILE A 56 -6.71 2.05 30.85
C ILE A 56 -7.05 0.55 30.70
N LEU A 57 -6.60 -0.09 29.61
CA LEU A 57 -7.01 -1.45 29.29
C LEU A 57 -6.14 -2.55 29.93
N PHE A 58 -4.83 -2.32 30.07
CA PHE A 58 -3.89 -3.36 30.48
C PHE A 58 -3.43 -3.26 31.93
N GLU A 59 -3.46 -2.08 32.54
CA GLU A 59 -2.94 -1.82 33.88
C GLU A 59 -4.04 -1.61 34.94
N THR A 60 -5.28 -1.40 34.53
CA THR A 60 -6.41 -1.28 35.46
C THR A 60 -6.73 -2.65 36.08
N LYS A 61 -6.66 -2.75 37.42
CA LYS A 61 -6.87 -4.00 38.17
C LYS A 61 -8.20 -4.69 37.91
N THR A 62 -9.24 -3.94 37.59
CA THR A 62 -10.57 -4.48 37.28
C THR A 62 -11.20 -3.60 36.22
N LEU A 63 -11.22 -4.10 34.99
CA LEU A 63 -11.82 -3.39 33.88
C LEU A 63 -13.33 -3.38 34.05
N ASN A 64 -13.91 -2.19 34.16
CA ASN A 64 -15.36 -2.02 34.16
C ASN A 64 -15.83 -1.44 32.82
N LYS A 65 -17.15 -1.40 32.63
CA LYS A 65 -17.76 -0.89 31.40
C LYS A 65 -17.38 0.58 31.11
N ALA A 66 -17.25 1.40 32.13
CA ALA A 66 -16.87 2.80 31.97
C ALA A 66 -15.40 2.94 31.50
N ASP A 67 -14.50 2.06 31.96
CA ASP A 67 -13.11 2.04 31.49
C ASP A 67 -13.00 1.57 30.04
N THR A 68 -13.80 0.57 29.64
CA THR A 68 -13.86 0.14 28.23
C THR A 68 -14.43 1.23 27.33
N GLU A 69 -15.52 1.89 27.75
CA GLU A 69 -16.14 2.98 26.99
C GLU A 69 -15.18 4.18 26.85
N LYS A 70 -14.49 4.51 27.94
CA LYS A 70 -13.46 5.55 27.97
C LYS A 70 -12.32 5.27 27.00
N ALA A 71 -11.73 4.07 27.03
CA ALA A 71 -10.65 3.69 26.14
C ALA A 71 -11.10 3.68 24.67
N SER A 72 -12.28 3.13 24.41
CA SER A 72 -12.89 3.10 23.07
C SER A 72 -13.16 4.50 22.51
N CYS A 73 -13.69 5.41 23.34
CA CYS A 73 -13.97 6.78 22.93
C CYS A 73 -12.68 7.53 22.57
N LEU A 74 -11.64 7.41 23.40
CA LEU A 74 -10.35 8.05 23.13
C LEU A 74 -9.67 7.47 21.89
N LEU A 75 -9.71 6.14 21.73
CA LEU A 75 -9.18 5.46 20.55
C LEU A 75 -9.88 5.91 19.26
N LYS A 76 -11.22 6.01 19.29
CA LYS A 76 -12.00 6.46 18.15
C LYS A 76 -11.62 7.89 17.75
N LYS A 77 -11.57 8.81 18.72
CA LYS A 77 -11.21 10.21 18.45
C LYS A 77 -9.81 10.33 17.86
N TYR A 78 -8.84 9.63 18.46
CA TYR A 78 -7.48 9.60 17.94
C TYR A 78 -7.40 9.03 16.52
N ARG A 79 -8.09 7.93 16.24
CA ARG A 79 -8.17 7.33 14.90
C ARG A 79 -8.74 8.30 13.87
N GLU A 80 -9.82 9.01 14.22
CA GLU A 80 -10.45 9.99 13.35
C GLU A 80 -9.50 11.13 12.98
N ASP A 81 -8.69 11.64 13.90
CA ASP A 81 -7.74 12.71 13.56
C ASP A 81 -6.47 12.17 12.88
N ALA A 82 -6.02 10.96 13.23
CA ALA A 82 -4.91 10.30 12.55
C ALA A 82 -5.20 10.04 11.06
N CYS A 83 -6.46 9.87 10.70
CA CYS A 83 -6.92 9.80 9.31
C CYS A 83 -6.59 11.08 8.51
N PHE A 84 -6.71 12.24 9.13
CA PHE A 84 -6.52 13.52 8.45
C PHE A 84 -5.08 14.04 8.53
N ILE A 85 -4.36 13.69 9.60
CA ILE A 85 -3.04 14.25 9.88
C ILE A 85 -1.94 13.36 9.33
N ASN A 86 -1.78 12.17 9.91
CA ASN A 86 -0.82 11.18 9.47
C ASN A 86 -1.21 9.81 10.03
N PRO A 87 -1.68 8.87 9.19
CA PRO A 87 -2.18 7.58 9.64
C PRO A 87 -1.07 6.57 9.97
N THR A 88 0.19 6.87 9.64
CA THR A 88 1.31 5.92 9.69
C THR A 88 1.54 5.38 11.11
N PHE A 89 1.66 6.27 12.09
CA PHE A 89 1.89 5.88 13.49
C PHE A 89 0.74 5.01 14.01
N PHE A 90 -0.50 5.44 13.79
CA PHE A 90 -1.69 4.72 14.22
C PHE A 90 -1.72 3.31 13.60
N ASN A 91 -1.52 3.21 12.28
CA ASN A 91 -1.54 1.93 11.57
C ASN A 91 -0.42 1.00 12.03
N GLN A 92 0.78 1.48 12.36
CA GLN A 92 1.82 0.62 12.92
C GLN A 92 1.51 0.16 14.34
N TRP A 93 0.99 1.05 15.18
CA TRP A 93 0.69 0.77 16.57
C TRP A 93 -0.50 -0.19 16.74
N ILE A 94 -1.56 -0.04 15.94
CA ILE A 94 -2.82 -0.75 16.14
C ILE A 94 -2.68 -2.28 16.01
N TYR A 95 -1.74 -2.77 15.19
CA TYR A 95 -1.43 -4.21 15.10
C TYR A 95 -0.76 -4.73 16.38
N LYS A 96 0.21 -3.98 16.93
CA LYS A 96 0.85 -4.34 18.21
C LYS A 96 -0.17 -4.33 19.34
N PHE A 97 -1.02 -3.31 19.36
CA PHE A 97 -2.10 -3.18 20.33
C PHE A 97 -3.09 -4.35 20.26
N ARG A 98 -3.53 -4.74 19.05
CA ARG A 98 -4.35 -5.94 18.83
C ARG A 98 -3.68 -7.18 19.41
N ASP A 99 -2.41 -7.41 19.10
CA ASP A 99 -1.72 -8.62 19.52
C ASP A 99 -1.60 -8.71 21.06
N GLU A 100 -1.41 -7.58 21.75
CA GLU A 100 -1.46 -7.52 23.21
C GLU A 100 -2.88 -7.70 23.77
N LEU A 101 -3.88 -7.09 23.12
CA LEU A 101 -5.29 -7.23 23.48
C LEU A 101 -5.75 -8.70 23.44
N LEU A 102 -5.38 -9.43 22.39
CA LEU A 102 -5.79 -10.82 22.18
C LEU A 102 -5.12 -11.81 23.13
N LYS A 103 -3.99 -11.45 23.77
CA LYS A 103 -3.35 -12.27 24.81
C LYS A 103 -4.15 -12.29 26.11
N LYS A 104 -5.02 -11.31 26.34
CA LYS A 104 -5.78 -11.14 27.58
C LYS A 104 -7.23 -11.56 27.40
N THR A 105 -7.61 -12.67 28.02
CA THR A 105 -8.96 -13.24 27.92
C THR A 105 -10.06 -12.29 28.41
N GLU A 106 -9.75 -11.43 29.37
CA GLU A 106 -10.64 -10.43 29.93
C GLU A 106 -10.92 -9.26 28.98
N LEU A 107 -10.14 -9.11 27.91
CA LEU A 107 -10.29 -8.05 26.91
C LEU A 107 -10.95 -8.52 25.61
N LEU A 108 -11.40 -9.78 25.55
CA LEU A 108 -12.03 -10.32 24.35
C LEU A 108 -13.38 -9.68 24.04
N ASP A 109 -14.10 -9.22 25.06
CA ASP A 109 -15.33 -8.45 24.86
C ASP A 109 -15.04 -7.06 24.29
N PHE A 110 -13.92 -6.45 24.68
CA PHE A 110 -13.45 -5.21 24.07
C PHE A 110 -13.07 -5.43 22.60
N TRP A 111 -12.36 -6.52 22.28
CA TRP A 111 -12.08 -6.89 20.88
C TRP A 111 -13.35 -6.99 20.04
N LYS A 112 -14.34 -7.75 20.50
CA LYS A 112 -15.57 -7.99 19.74
C LYS A 112 -16.46 -6.75 19.63
N ASN A 113 -16.72 -6.09 20.76
CA ASN A 113 -17.76 -5.06 20.85
C ASN A 113 -17.23 -3.65 20.57
N GLU A 114 -15.93 -3.42 20.72
CA GLU A 114 -15.33 -2.10 20.52
C GLU A 114 -14.46 -2.11 19.26
N MET A 115 -13.44 -2.96 19.18
CA MET A 115 -12.52 -2.97 18.04
C MET A 115 -13.19 -3.41 16.74
N VAL A 116 -13.82 -4.58 16.74
CA VAL A 116 -14.45 -5.16 15.54
C VAL A 116 -15.74 -4.41 15.22
N ALA A 117 -16.69 -4.32 16.16
CA ALA A 117 -18.02 -3.76 15.87
C ALA A 117 -18.01 -2.27 15.52
N LYS A 118 -17.03 -1.50 15.99
CA LYS A 118 -16.88 -0.06 15.66
C LYS A 118 -15.75 0.22 14.68
N GLU A 119 -15.14 -0.82 14.11
CA GLU A 119 -14.13 -0.73 13.04
C GLU A 119 -12.92 0.13 13.42
N LEU A 120 -12.47 0.02 14.68
CA LEU A 120 -11.36 0.79 15.25
C LEU A 120 -9.98 0.19 14.92
N GLY A 121 -9.89 -0.63 13.89
CA GLY A 121 -8.64 -1.18 13.35
C GLY A 121 -7.94 -0.20 12.40
N PRO A 122 -7.00 -0.69 11.58
CA PRO A 122 -6.21 0.14 10.68
C PRO A 122 -7.07 1.08 9.82
N LEU A 123 -6.57 2.30 9.65
CA LEU A 123 -7.04 3.25 8.65
C LEU A 123 -6.69 2.71 7.27
N TRP A 124 -7.65 2.80 6.37
CA TRP A 124 -7.51 2.36 4.99
C TRP A 124 -8.49 3.15 4.13
N ALA A 125 -8.48 2.91 2.83
CA ALA A 125 -9.19 3.76 1.88
C ALA A 125 -10.69 3.96 2.11
N ARG A 126 -11.34 3.08 2.86
CA ARG A 126 -12.75 3.25 3.22
C ARG A 126 -12.98 4.47 4.10
N ASP A 127 -12.00 4.83 4.92
CA ASP A 127 -12.12 5.86 5.95
C ASP A 127 -10.95 6.83 6.03
N CYS A 128 -9.99 6.77 5.11
CA CYS A 128 -8.82 7.63 5.10
C CYS A 128 -8.28 7.89 3.69
N ASP A 129 -8.28 9.17 3.30
CA ASP A 129 -7.91 9.65 1.96
C ASP A 129 -6.40 9.54 1.65
N PHE A 130 -5.58 9.18 2.64
CA PHE A 130 -4.17 8.79 2.42
C PHE A 130 -4.03 7.44 1.72
N TYR A 131 -5.11 6.67 1.64
CA TYR A 131 -5.12 5.33 1.08
C TYR A 131 -6.19 5.23 -0.01
N ASP A 132 -5.90 4.44 -1.04
CA ASP A 132 -6.81 4.20 -2.17
C ASP A 132 -7.43 2.80 -2.08
N GLU A 133 -8.73 2.68 -2.37
CA GLU A 133 -9.48 1.43 -2.23
C GLU A 133 -9.01 0.36 -3.24
N MET A 134 -8.33 0.81 -4.29
CA MET A 134 -7.81 0.01 -5.39
C MET A 134 -6.38 -0.47 -5.16
N ASP A 135 -5.53 0.36 -4.56
CA ASP A 135 -4.09 0.09 -4.41
C ASP A 135 -3.70 -0.40 -3.01
N ASP A 136 -4.39 0.06 -1.97
CA ASP A 136 -4.05 -0.28 -0.61
C ASP A 136 -4.79 -1.52 -0.10
N PRO A 137 -4.08 -2.47 0.52
CA PRO A 137 -4.70 -3.70 0.98
C PRO A 137 -5.71 -3.42 2.08
N LYS A 138 -6.95 -3.87 1.85
CA LYS A 138 -8.01 -3.86 2.87
C LYS A 138 -7.50 -4.63 4.10
N PRO A 139 -7.64 -4.10 5.33
CA PRO A 139 -7.08 -4.73 6.53
C PRO A 139 -7.93 -5.91 7.03
N VAL A 140 -8.36 -6.80 6.13
CA VAL A 140 -9.22 -7.96 6.43
C VAL A 140 -8.57 -8.89 7.45
N GLU A 141 -7.28 -9.18 7.29
CA GLU A 141 -6.53 -10.07 8.19
C GLU A 141 -6.33 -9.45 9.59
N PHE A 142 -6.51 -8.13 9.74
CA PHE A 142 -6.51 -7.50 11.06
C PHE A 142 -7.66 -8.03 11.92
N TYR A 143 -8.88 -8.07 11.36
CA TYR A 143 -10.11 -8.43 12.06
C TYR A 143 -10.36 -9.94 12.13
N LYS A 144 -9.68 -10.73 11.28
CA LYS A 144 -9.81 -12.18 11.18
C LYS A 144 -9.13 -12.93 12.34
N GLN A 145 -9.56 -12.62 13.56
CA GLN A 145 -9.00 -13.16 14.80
C GLN A 145 -10.13 -13.66 15.71
N LEU A 146 -9.91 -14.81 16.37
CA LEU A 146 -10.87 -15.42 17.32
C LEU A 146 -12.29 -15.63 16.76
N GLY A 147 -12.41 -15.92 15.46
CA GLY A 147 -13.69 -16.12 14.78
C GLY A 147 -14.46 -14.83 14.47
N CYS A 148 -13.83 -13.66 14.66
CA CYS A 148 -14.32 -12.39 14.14
C CYS A 148 -13.89 -12.21 12.68
N GLU A 149 -14.61 -11.34 11.98
CA GLU A 149 -14.33 -10.92 10.60
C GLU A 149 -14.59 -9.42 10.50
N ALA A 150 -13.99 -8.78 9.49
CA ALA A 150 -14.20 -7.36 9.23
C ALA A 150 -15.69 -7.08 8.93
N PRO A 151 -16.36 -6.12 9.61
CA PRO A 151 -17.79 -5.92 9.47
C PRO A 151 -18.27 -5.65 8.04
N TRP A 152 -17.52 -4.85 7.28
CA TRP A 152 -17.82 -4.51 5.88
C TRP A 152 -17.88 -5.70 4.91
N LEU A 153 -17.36 -6.89 5.30
CA LEU A 153 -17.51 -8.09 4.47
C LEU A 153 -18.95 -8.64 4.48
N LYS A 154 -19.70 -8.38 5.55
CA LYS A 154 -21.09 -8.83 5.67
C LYS A 154 -22.08 -7.96 4.89
N GLU A 155 -21.68 -6.74 4.52
CA GLU A 155 -22.53 -5.78 3.80
C GLU A 155 -22.69 -6.14 2.31
N LYS A 156 -21.70 -6.83 1.71
CA LYS A 156 -21.74 -7.31 0.32
C LYS A 156 -22.77 -8.42 0.07
N ASP A 157 -23.04 -9.27 1.06
CA ASP A 157 -24.04 -10.36 0.92
C ASP A 157 -25.49 -9.84 0.92
N THR A 158 -25.71 -8.59 1.34
CA THR A 158 -27.04 -7.96 1.38
C THR A 158 -27.34 -7.09 0.16
N THR A 159 -26.32 -6.57 -0.53
CA THR A 159 -26.48 -5.65 -1.66
C THR A 159 -26.87 -6.35 -2.97
N GLU A 160 -26.53 -7.64 -3.16
CA GLU A 160 -26.96 -8.43 -4.32
C GLU A 160 -28.46 -8.82 -4.31
N LYS A 161 -29.20 -8.53 -3.24
CA LYS A 161 -30.65 -8.85 -3.12
C LYS A 161 -31.58 -7.64 -3.13
N THR A 162 -31.09 -6.42 -3.31
CA THR A 162 -31.96 -5.22 -3.21
C THR A 162 -31.65 -4.13 -4.25
N GLU A 163 -31.08 -4.48 -5.41
CA GLU A 163 -31.12 -3.61 -6.59
C GLU A 163 -32.36 -3.90 -7.45
N ALA A 164 -33.53 -3.70 -6.85
CA ALA A 164 -34.76 -3.46 -7.58
C ALA A 164 -35.59 -2.44 -6.80
N GLN A 165 -35.78 -1.27 -7.43
CA GLN A 165 -36.70 -0.17 -7.08
C GLN A 165 -36.17 0.90 -6.09
N HIS A 166 -35.72 2.06 -6.59
CA HIS A 166 -36.46 3.34 -6.83
C HIS A 166 -35.43 4.48 -7.11
N PRO A 167 -35.81 5.73 -7.51
CA PRO A 167 -35.26 6.42 -8.66
C PRO A 167 -34.63 7.79 -8.33
N LEU A 168 -33.94 8.34 -9.34
CA LEU A 168 -33.70 9.76 -9.65
C LEU A 168 -34.19 10.83 -8.66
N ASN A 169 -33.26 11.67 -8.18
CA ASN A 169 -33.26 13.12 -8.44
C ASN A 169 -32.09 13.83 -7.72
N LEU A 170 -31.18 14.47 -8.48
CA LEU A 170 -30.88 15.88 -8.27
C LEU A 170 -30.26 16.54 -9.51
N MET A 171 -31.13 17.24 -10.24
CA MET A 171 -30.94 18.42 -11.09
C MET A 171 -29.58 18.71 -11.74
N SER A 172 -29.58 18.78 -13.08
CA SER A 172 -28.74 19.71 -13.83
C SER A 172 -29.55 20.31 -14.98
N ASN A 173 -29.62 21.64 -14.99
CA ASN A 173 -30.33 22.44 -15.98
C ASN A 173 -29.54 22.57 -17.28
N THR A 174 -30.33 22.73 -18.35
CA THR A 174 -30.01 22.69 -19.77
C THR A 174 -29.17 23.88 -20.32
N ALA A 175 -28.18 23.50 -21.12
CA ALA A 175 -27.60 24.07 -22.36
C ALA A 175 -27.79 25.53 -22.83
N ALA A 176 -26.68 26.11 -23.31
CA ALA A 176 -26.45 26.73 -24.64
C ALA A 176 -25.01 27.29 -24.64
N GLY A 177 -24.15 27.30 -25.66
CA GLY A 177 -24.17 27.01 -27.09
C GLY A 177 -22.99 27.77 -27.71
N GLY A 178 -22.32 27.26 -28.75
CA GLY A 178 -21.33 28.04 -29.51
C GLY A 178 -20.27 27.20 -30.22
N ALA A 179 -20.34 27.15 -31.55
CA ALA A 179 -19.55 26.33 -32.46
C ALA A 179 -18.17 26.93 -32.81
N GLY A 180 -17.24 26.06 -33.22
CA GLY A 180 -16.00 26.40 -33.94
C GLY A 180 -15.27 25.15 -34.43
N ILE A 181 -15.39 24.86 -35.73
CA ILE A 181 -14.91 23.66 -36.42
C ILE A 181 -13.44 23.84 -36.85
N SER A 182 -12.59 22.82 -36.69
CA SER A 182 -11.67 22.38 -37.75
C SER A 182 -11.23 20.92 -37.55
N ASN A 183 -11.57 20.09 -38.53
CA ASN A 183 -11.26 18.68 -38.64
C ASN A 183 -9.79 18.48 -39.06
N VAL A 184 -9.03 17.75 -38.25
CA VAL A 184 -8.01 16.81 -38.74
C VAL A 184 -8.35 15.47 -38.08
N SER A 185 -8.70 14.49 -38.91
CA SER A 185 -9.07 13.10 -38.61
C SER A 185 -8.73 12.60 -37.19
N GLY A 186 -9.60 12.92 -36.23
CA GLY A 186 -9.54 12.39 -34.87
C GLY A 186 -10.17 11.00 -34.84
N ALA A 187 -9.40 9.97 -35.20
CA ALA A 187 -9.66 8.68 -34.57
C ALA A 187 -9.57 8.96 -33.06
N LYS A 188 -10.64 8.71 -32.29
CA LYS A 188 -10.57 8.75 -30.82
C LYS A 188 -9.35 7.93 -30.43
N LYS A 189 -8.29 8.59 -29.96
CA LYS A 189 -7.12 7.88 -29.44
C LYS A 189 -7.65 7.05 -28.27
N SER A 190 -7.57 5.74 -28.42
CA SER A 190 -8.08 4.79 -27.46
C SER A 190 -6.97 3.80 -27.17
N LEU A 191 -6.79 3.46 -25.90
CA LEU A 191 -5.87 2.42 -25.48
C LEU A 191 -6.22 1.11 -26.19
N LYS A 192 -5.18 0.39 -26.62
CA LYS A 192 -5.31 -0.92 -27.26
C LYS A 192 -4.85 -1.98 -26.28
N LYS A 193 -5.37 -3.19 -26.42
CA LYS A 193 -4.86 -4.34 -25.67
C LYS A 193 -3.40 -4.60 -26.06
N ILE A 194 -2.52 -4.79 -25.08
CA ILE A 194 -1.13 -5.17 -25.29
C ILE A 194 -1.09 -6.67 -25.63
N THR A 195 -0.54 -6.99 -26.79
CA THR A 195 -0.43 -8.37 -27.28
C THR A 195 0.95 -8.96 -27.00
N LYS A 196 1.11 -10.29 -26.95
CA LYS A 196 2.44 -10.89 -26.73
C LYS A 196 3.35 -10.70 -27.93
N GLU A 197 2.77 -10.64 -29.12
CA GLU A 197 3.44 -10.57 -30.41
C GLU A 197 4.06 -9.19 -30.67
N ASN A 198 3.36 -8.11 -30.28
CA ASN A 198 3.78 -6.72 -30.51
C ASN A 198 3.89 -5.91 -29.21
N ALA A 199 4.14 -6.57 -28.08
CA ALA A 199 4.01 -6.00 -26.73
C ALA A 199 4.68 -4.63 -26.55
N LEU A 200 5.91 -4.48 -27.06
CA LEU A 200 6.67 -3.23 -26.96
C LEU A 200 6.03 -2.08 -27.74
N GLU A 201 5.56 -2.35 -28.95
CA GLU A 201 4.94 -1.33 -29.79
C GLU A 201 3.56 -0.96 -29.25
N ASP A 202 2.77 -1.95 -28.82
CA ASP A 202 1.46 -1.73 -28.19
C ASP A 202 1.61 -0.90 -26.91
N TYR A 203 2.60 -1.21 -26.06
CA TYR A 203 2.90 -0.47 -24.84
C TYR A 203 3.25 1.00 -25.13
N LYS A 204 4.23 1.26 -26.03
CA LYS A 204 4.62 2.64 -26.38
C LYS A 204 3.46 3.44 -26.97
N ASN A 205 2.64 2.81 -27.80
CA ASN A 205 1.45 3.43 -28.35
C ASN A 205 0.44 3.81 -27.25
N ASN A 206 0.26 2.95 -26.25
CA ASN A 206 -0.63 3.22 -25.13
C ASN A 206 -0.10 4.34 -24.22
N MET A 207 1.20 4.37 -23.92
CA MET A 207 1.81 5.45 -23.12
C MET A 207 1.62 6.82 -23.79
N LEU A 208 1.91 6.91 -25.09
CA LEU A 208 1.70 8.13 -25.87
C LEU A 208 0.21 8.50 -25.99
N ALA A 209 -0.65 7.52 -26.28
CA ALA A 209 -2.08 7.76 -26.38
C ALA A 209 -2.66 8.23 -25.05
N GLN A 210 -2.21 7.69 -23.92
CA GLN A 210 -2.68 8.11 -22.61
C GLN A 210 -2.25 9.54 -22.30
N GLN A 211 -0.99 9.89 -22.60
CA GLN A 211 -0.50 11.26 -22.46
C GLN A 211 -1.35 12.27 -23.25
N ASP A 212 -1.80 11.89 -24.46
CA ASP A 212 -2.67 12.70 -25.29
C ASP A 212 -4.13 12.76 -24.82
N ILE A 213 -4.61 11.72 -24.12
CA ILE A 213 -5.98 11.65 -23.58
C ILE A 213 -6.07 12.47 -22.30
N ASN A 214 -5.24 12.14 -21.31
CA ASN A 214 -5.09 12.83 -20.05
C ASN A 214 -3.74 12.43 -19.44
N SER A 215 -2.79 13.38 -19.42
CA SER A 215 -1.46 13.17 -18.84
C SER A 215 -1.47 12.94 -17.33
N ASP A 216 -2.55 13.34 -16.66
CA ASP A 216 -2.68 13.33 -15.20
C ASP A 216 -3.57 12.17 -14.72
N ASP A 217 -4.00 11.29 -15.65
CA ASP A 217 -4.78 10.08 -15.35
C ASP A 217 -3.85 8.93 -14.95
N GLU A 218 -3.37 9.01 -13.71
CA GLU A 218 -2.50 8.00 -13.11
C GLU A 218 -3.12 6.61 -13.13
N GLU A 219 -4.44 6.52 -12.98
CA GLU A 219 -5.23 5.28 -13.06
C GLU A 219 -5.09 4.58 -14.43
N ALA A 220 -5.10 5.34 -15.51
CA ALA A 220 -4.91 4.79 -16.83
C ALA A 220 -3.46 4.32 -17.06
N TYR A 221 -2.45 5.04 -16.56
CA TYR A 221 -1.06 4.58 -16.61
C TYR A 221 -0.84 3.32 -15.78
N LYS A 222 -1.41 3.24 -14.56
CA LYS A 222 -1.38 2.03 -13.72
C LYS A 222 -2.01 0.83 -14.43
N LYS A 223 -3.11 1.01 -15.17
CA LYS A 223 -3.71 -0.05 -16.00
C LYS A 223 -2.76 -0.51 -17.11
N ILE A 224 -2.13 0.42 -17.81
CA ILE A 224 -1.13 0.10 -18.84
C ILE A 224 0.04 -0.69 -18.20
N PHE A 225 0.53 -0.28 -17.03
CA PHE A 225 1.61 -0.97 -16.31
C PHE A 225 1.19 -2.34 -15.78
N GLY A 226 -0.03 -2.50 -15.27
CA GLY A 226 -0.58 -3.79 -14.89
C GLY A 226 -0.58 -4.76 -16.06
N GLU A 227 -1.10 -4.32 -17.21
CA GLU A 227 -1.14 -5.13 -18.42
C GLU A 227 0.28 -5.46 -18.94
N VAL A 228 1.21 -4.51 -18.87
CA VAL A 228 2.60 -4.76 -19.29
C VAL A 228 3.31 -5.78 -18.38
N ARG A 229 3.06 -5.73 -17.06
CA ARG A 229 3.60 -6.71 -16.10
C ARG A 229 3.06 -8.12 -16.37
N ASP A 230 1.78 -8.23 -16.70
CA ASP A 230 1.16 -9.51 -17.06
C ASP A 230 1.76 -10.06 -18.35
N ILE A 231 1.93 -9.23 -19.38
CA ILE A 231 2.56 -9.65 -20.64
C ILE A 231 4.02 -10.03 -20.42
N LEU A 232 4.77 -9.27 -19.60
CA LEU A 232 6.14 -9.62 -19.21
C LEU A 232 6.21 -10.98 -18.51
N TRP A 233 5.29 -11.24 -17.57
CA TRP A 233 5.20 -12.53 -16.89
C TRP A 233 4.94 -13.67 -17.89
N GLN A 234 4.00 -13.47 -18.81
CA GLN A 234 3.63 -14.46 -19.81
C GLN A 234 4.77 -14.74 -20.80
N LEU A 235 5.45 -13.70 -21.29
CA LEU A 235 6.61 -13.82 -22.18
C LEU A 235 7.74 -14.62 -21.52
N LEU A 236 7.94 -14.42 -20.21
CA LEU A 236 9.00 -15.07 -19.45
C LEU A 236 8.63 -16.48 -19.00
N PHE A 237 7.37 -16.75 -18.64
CA PHE A 237 7.04 -17.91 -17.79
C PHE A 237 5.85 -18.77 -18.25
N ASP A 238 5.08 -18.41 -19.28
CA ASP A 238 3.94 -19.24 -19.70
C ASP A 238 4.38 -20.52 -20.42
N GLU A 239 5.55 -20.51 -21.06
CA GLU A 239 6.06 -21.67 -21.78
C GLU A 239 6.98 -22.54 -20.92
N PRO A 240 7.18 -23.82 -21.30
CA PRO A 240 8.15 -24.69 -20.65
C PRO A 240 9.59 -24.15 -20.67
N SER A 241 9.94 -23.36 -21.70
CA SER A 241 11.28 -22.81 -21.88
C SER A 241 11.26 -21.39 -22.46
N LEU A 242 12.12 -20.53 -21.92
CA LEU A 242 12.35 -19.18 -22.44
C LEU A 242 13.27 -19.22 -23.67
N THR A 243 12.73 -18.86 -24.84
CA THR A 243 13.50 -18.77 -26.09
C THR A 243 14.30 -17.47 -26.17
N GLU A 244 15.30 -17.41 -27.05
CA GLU A 244 16.10 -16.19 -27.25
C GLU A 244 15.24 -15.03 -27.78
N GLU A 245 14.29 -15.31 -28.67
CA GLU A 245 13.38 -14.30 -29.23
C GLU A 245 12.49 -13.71 -28.14
N ARG A 246 11.82 -14.54 -27.32
CA ARG A 246 10.99 -14.06 -26.21
C ARG A 246 11.82 -13.36 -25.14
N SER A 247 13.03 -13.84 -24.89
CA SER A 247 14.00 -13.16 -24.02
C SER A 247 14.30 -11.73 -24.51
N LYS A 248 14.55 -11.54 -25.80
CA LYS A 248 14.76 -10.20 -26.38
C LYS A 248 13.52 -9.32 -26.29
N MET A 249 12.35 -9.87 -26.60
CA MET A 249 11.07 -9.14 -26.49
C MET A 249 10.80 -8.70 -25.05
N ALA A 250 10.94 -9.60 -24.09
CA ALA A 250 10.74 -9.31 -22.67
C ALA A 250 11.77 -8.30 -22.15
N ALA A 251 13.04 -8.39 -22.57
CA ALA A 251 14.07 -7.44 -22.17
C ALA A 251 13.77 -6.01 -22.67
N GLY A 252 13.39 -5.87 -23.95
CA GLY A 252 13.02 -4.56 -24.51
C GLY A 252 11.79 -3.97 -23.84
N LEU A 253 10.76 -4.78 -23.60
CA LEU A 253 9.55 -4.34 -22.89
C LEU A 253 9.84 -3.95 -21.44
N LEU A 254 10.66 -4.73 -20.73
CA LEU A 254 11.04 -4.46 -19.34
C LEU A 254 11.84 -3.17 -19.22
N GLN A 255 12.70 -2.87 -20.19
CA GLN A 255 13.51 -1.66 -20.18
C GLN A 255 12.66 -0.38 -20.30
N GLU A 256 11.72 -0.35 -21.25
CA GLU A 256 10.82 0.80 -21.41
C GLU A 256 9.89 0.91 -20.19
N TYR A 257 9.30 -0.20 -19.77
CA TYR A 257 8.45 -0.21 -18.58
C TYR A 257 9.20 0.28 -17.34
N LYS A 258 10.44 -0.16 -17.10
CA LYS A 258 11.23 0.34 -15.99
C LYS A 258 11.44 1.85 -16.09
N THR A 259 11.76 2.35 -17.28
CA THR A 259 12.03 3.78 -17.50
C THR A 259 10.83 4.62 -17.10
N ASP A 260 9.64 4.24 -17.58
CA ASP A 260 8.40 4.93 -17.22
C ASP A 260 8.04 4.71 -15.74
N ALA A 261 8.18 3.48 -15.22
CA ALA A 261 7.87 3.19 -13.83
C ALA A 261 8.76 3.96 -12.85
N CYS A 262 10.02 4.22 -13.17
CA CYS A 262 10.88 5.03 -12.31
C CYS A 262 10.41 6.50 -12.22
N PHE A 263 9.57 6.98 -13.15
CA PHE A 263 8.95 8.29 -13.08
C PHE A 263 7.53 8.26 -12.47
N PHE A 264 6.75 7.22 -12.75
CA PHE A 264 5.32 7.18 -12.39
C PHE A 264 4.99 6.30 -11.19
N ALA A 265 5.68 5.17 -11.01
CA ALA A 265 5.32 4.16 -10.02
C ALA A 265 6.51 3.26 -9.62
N PRO A 266 7.60 3.82 -9.07
CA PRO A 266 8.83 3.06 -8.82
C PRO A 266 8.65 1.97 -7.76
N TYR A 267 7.79 2.19 -6.77
CA TYR A 267 7.51 1.24 -5.68
C TYR A 267 6.78 -0.02 -6.18
N ASP A 268 5.84 0.13 -7.10
CA ASP A 268 5.13 -1.00 -7.75
C ASP A 268 6.08 -1.85 -8.58
N TYR A 269 6.93 -1.18 -9.37
CA TYR A 269 7.98 -1.85 -10.12
C TYR A 269 8.93 -2.61 -9.19
N ASN A 270 9.38 -1.96 -8.12
CA ASN A 270 10.28 -2.55 -7.13
C ASN A 270 9.69 -3.80 -6.48
N THR A 271 8.44 -3.73 -6.04
CA THR A 271 7.73 -4.88 -5.45
C THR A 271 7.55 -6.02 -6.46
N TRP A 272 7.26 -5.71 -7.72
CA TRP A 272 7.04 -6.71 -8.75
C TRP A 272 8.33 -7.37 -9.27
N ILE A 273 9.40 -6.60 -9.48
CA ILE A 273 10.64 -7.11 -10.07
C ILE A 273 11.35 -8.12 -9.15
N GLU A 274 11.11 -8.06 -7.84
CA GLU A 274 11.53 -9.10 -6.90
C GLU A 274 10.86 -10.46 -7.16
N LYS A 275 9.57 -10.46 -7.50
CA LYS A 275 8.85 -11.68 -7.87
C LYS A 275 9.40 -12.27 -9.17
N VAL A 276 9.70 -11.40 -10.15
CA VAL A 276 10.35 -11.81 -11.41
C VAL A 276 11.71 -12.43 -11.15
N ARG A 277 12.55 -11.81 -10.31
CA ARG A 277 13.83 -12.39 -9.85
C ARG A 277 13.58 -13.79 -9.32
N ASP A 278 12.75 -13.95 -8.30
CA ASP A 278 12.57 -15.22 -7.61
C ASP A 278 12.07 -16.34 -8.55
N GLU A 279 11.16 -16.02 -9.47
CA GLU A 279 10.66 -16.97 -10.46
C GLU A 279 11.71 -17.33 -11.53
N LEU A 280 12.53 -16.38 -12.00
CA LEU A 280 13.68 -16.66 -12.88
C LEU A 280 14.64 -17.67 -12.24
N PHE A 281 14.93 -17.51 -10.95
CA PHE A 281 15.81 -18.42 -10.21
C PHE A 281 15.19 -19.80 -10.01
N LYS A 282 13.90 -19.85 -9.69
CA LYS A 282 13.14 -21.10 -9.56
C LYS A 282 13.14 -21.90 -10.88
N ARG A 283 12.97 -21.23 -12.02
CA ARG A 283 12.96 -21.83 -13.36
C ARG A 283 14.34 -21.98 -14.00
N LYS A 284 15.38 -21.45 -13.36
CA LYS A 284 16.79 -21.47 -13.81
C LYS A 284 17.02 -20.68 -15.11
N TYR A 285 16.26 -19.61 -15.32
CA TYR A 285 16.41 -18.70 -16.47
C TYR A 285 17.53 -17.68 -16.23
N PHE A 286 18.73 -18.20 -15.97
CA PHE A 286 19.89 -17.41 -15.57
C PHE A 286 20.44 -16.49 -16.66
N ASP A 287 20.25 -16.86 -17.92
CA ASP A 287 20.70 -16.01 -19.03
C ASP A 287 19.87 -14.73 -19.11
N PHE A 288 18.57 -14.79 -18.78
CA PHE A 288 17.75 -13.59 -18.64
C PHE A 288 18.12 -12.77 -17.39
N TRP A 289 18.46 -13.43 -16.27
CA TRP A 289 18.99 -12.71 -15.09
C TRP A 289 20.25 -11.91 -15.41
N LYS A 290 21.16 -12.43 -16.24
CA LYS A 290 22.34 -11.67 -16.69
C LYS A 290 21.95 -10.42 -17.48
N ILE A 291 20.84 -10.43 -18.21
CA ILE A 291 20.30 -9.24 -18.90
C ILE A 291 19.86 -8.22 -17.86
N ILE A 292 19.09 -8.63 -16.84
CA ILE A 292 18.66 -7.75 -15.74
C ILE A 292 19.85 -7.07 -15.06
N VAL A 293 20.93 -7.82 -14.79
CA VAL A 293 22.15 -7.27 -14.18
C VAL A 293 22.88 -6.32 -15.13
N LYS A 294 23.10 -6.75 -16.38
CA LYS A 294 23.87 -6.00 -17.38
C LYS A 294 23.22 -4.66 -17.71
N GLU A 295 21.90 -4.67 -17.90
CA GLU A 295 21.10 -3.51 -18.29
C GLU A 295 20.53 -2.76 -17.08
N GLN A 296 20.91 -3.15 -15.85
CA GLN A 296 20.46 -2.55 -14.59
C GLN A 296 18.94 -2.47 -14.43
N LEU A 297 18.22 -3.52 -14.82
CA LEU A 297 16.75 -3.61 -14.77
C LEU A 297 16.21 -4.08 -13.41
N GLY A 298 17.03 -4.04 -12.35
CA GLY A 298 16.57 -4.25 -10.97
C GLY A 298 15.82 -3.03 -10.43
N LEU A 299 15.71 -2.95 -9.10
CA LEU A 299 14.95 -1.88 -8.41
C LEU A 299 15.28 -0.47 -8.95
N CYS A 300 14.25 0.36 -9.14
CA CYS A 300 14.36 1.82 -9.21
C CYS A 300 14.96 2.34 -7.90
N TRP A 301 15.82 3.33 -8.01
CA TRP A 301 16.51 3.99 -6.90
C TRP A 301 17.01 5.37 -7.36
N ALA A 302 17.71 6.11 -6.50
CA ALA A 302 18.07 7.50 -6.74
C ALA A 302 18.88 7.79 -8.02
N LYS A 303 19.43 6.76 -8.68
CA LYS A 303 20.12 6.92 -9.96
C LYS A 303 19.16 7.10 -11.14
N ASP A 304 17.98 6.48 -11.07
CA ASP A 304 17.03 6.39 -12.19
C ASP A 304 15.63 6.92 -11.84
N SER A 305 15.39 7.36 -10.60
CA SER A 305 14.11 7.86 -10.13
C SER A 305 14.30 8.97 -9.10
N ASP A 306 13.57 10.07 -9.26
CA ASP A 306 13.55 11.22 -8.34
C ASP A 306 12.75 10.95 -7.05
N PHE A 307 12.12 9.77 -6.93
CA PHE A 307 11.40 9.33 -5.72
C PHE A 307 12.34 8.89 -4.59
N PHE A 308 13.64 8.78 -4.87
CA PHE A 308 14.64 8.31 -3.92
C PHE A 308 15.81 9.29 -3.86
N ASP A 309 16.38 9.45 -2.67
CA ASP A 309 17.56 10.28 -2.43
C ASP A 309 18.81 9.41 -2.34
N ASP A 310 19.89 9.75 -3.05
CA ASP A 310 21.12 8.95 -3.08
C ASP A 310 21.95 9.04 -1.79
N MET A 311 21.60 9.98 -0.90
CA MET A 311 22.19 10.18 0.41
C MET A 311 21.48 9.37 1.50
N ASP A 312 20.16 9.26 1.41
CA ASP A 312 19.33 8.65 2.45
C ASP A 312 18.85 7.23 2.08
N ASP A 313 18.60 6.96 0.80
CA ASP A 313 18.07 5.66 0.36
C ASP A 313 19.17 4.65 -0.01
N PRO A 314 19.02 3.39 0.42
CA PRO A 314 20.04 2.37 0.17
C PRO A 314 20.09 1.97 -1.30
N LYS A 315 21.30 1.91 -1.85
CA LYS A 315 21.54 1.37 -3.19
C LYS A 315 21.04 -0.09 -3.27
N PRO A 316 20.40 -0.51 -4.37
CA PRO A 316 19.77 -1.83 -4.49
C PRO A 316 20.78 -2.97 -4.71
N MET A 317 21.98 -2.87 -4.13
CA MET A 317 23.03 -3.89 -4.24
C MET A 317 22.59 -5.23 -3.66
N ALA A 318 21.74 -5.22 -2.64
CA ALA A 318 21.17 -6.43 -2.04
C ALA A 318 20.34 -7.23 -3.06
N PHE A 319 19.56 -6.57 -3.92
CA PHE A 319 18.76 -7.22 -4.95
C PHE A 319 19.64 -8.04 -5.92
N TYR A 320 20.72 -7.44 -6.42
CA TYR A 320 21.63 -8.09 -7.35
C TYR A 320 22.48 -9.18 -6.69
N LYS A 321 22.96 -8.93 -5.46
CA LYS A 321 23.78 -9.88 -4.70
C LYS A 321 22.99 -11.15 -4.35
N SER A 322 21.74 -11.00 -3.90
CA SER A 322 20.85 -12.13 -3.61
C SER A 322 20.69 -13.05 -4.83
N GLY A 323 20.53 -12.46 -6.02
CA GLY A 323 20.50 -13.24 -7.26
C GLY A 323 21.81 -13.99 -7.53
N ASP A 324 22.96 -13.34 -7.40
CA ASP A 324 24.25 -13.99 -7.63
C ASP A 324 24.53 -15.14 -6.63
N GLU A 325 24.13 -14.99 -5.37
CA GLU A 325 24.23 -16.03 -4.36
C GLU A 325 23.34 -17.23 -4.69
N LEU A 326 22.09 -17.00 -5.10
CA LEU A 326 21.19 -18.06 -5.58
C LEU A 326 21.77 -18.83 -6.77
N MET A 327 22.47 -18.14 -7.69
CA MET A 327 23.19 -18.79 -8.81
C MET A 327 24.37 -19.64 -8.32
N LYS A 328 25.16 -19.15 -7.35
CA LYS A 328 26.34 -19.85 -6.82
C LYS A 328 25.98 -21.10 -6.03
N HIS A 329 25.01 -21.02 -5.12
CA HIS A 329 24.54 -22.17 -4.33
C HIS A 329 24.09 -23.34 -5.22
N LYS A 330 23.44 -23.04 -6.34
CA LYS A 330 23.00 -24.06 -7.30
C LYS A 330 24.14 -24.65 -8.14
N LYS A 331 25.18 -23.88 -8.52
CA LYS A 331 26.38 -24.42 -9.17
C LYS A 331 27.11 -25.44 -8.28
N ILE A 332 27.25 -25.11 -6.98
CA ILE A 332 27.87 -26.00 -5.99
C ILE A 332 27.03 -27.27 -5.80
N SER A 333 25.71 -27.14 -5.67
CA SER A 333 24.78 -28.28 -5.58
C SER A 333 24.85 -29.21 -6.81
N LYS A 334 24.92 -28.66 -8.03
CA LYS A 334 25.11 -29.45 -9.27
C LYS A 334 26.47 -30.16 -9.30
N MET A 335 27.55 -29.51 -8.86
CA MET A 335 28.88 -30.13 -8.79
C MET A 335 28.95 -31.25 -7.74
N ASN A 336 28.28 -31.09 -6.59
CA ASN A 336 28.25 -32.12 -5.55
C ASN A 336 27.42 -33.35 -5.97
N LEU A 337 26.29 -33.13 -6.66
CA LEU A 337 25.52 -34.23 -7.28
C LEU A 337 26.33 -34.97 -8.35
N ALA A 338 27.03 -34.23 -9.23
CA ALA A 338 27.84 -34.81 -10.30
C ALA A 338 29.08 -35.56 -9.78
N LYS A 339 29.55 -35.23 -8.58
CA LYS A 339 30.69 -35.91 -7.91
C LYS A 339 30.27 -37.06 -6.99
N GLY A 340 28.97 -37.37 -6.90
CA GLY A 340 28.47 -38.46 -6.04
C GLY A 340 28.68 -38.23 -4.54
N ILE A 341 28.89 -36.99 -4.10
CA ILE A 341 29.12 -36.69 -2.68
C ILE A 341 27.76 -36.52 -2.01
N ILE A 342 27.27 -37.60 -1.39
CA ILE A 342 26.17 -37.54 -0.42
C ILE A 342 26.80 -37.03 0.88
N VAL A 343 26.51 -35.78 1.24
CA VAL A 343 26.87 -35.26 2.57
C VAL A 343 25.77 -35.73 3.54
N PRO A 344 26.11 -36.35 4.68
CA PRO A 344 25.14 -36.86 5.66
C PRO A 344 24.29 -35.76 6.29
#